data_AF-A0A961I9N6-F1
#
_entry.id   AF-A0A961I9N6-F1
#
_cell.length_a   1.000
_cell.length_b   1.000
_cell.length_c   1.000
_cell.angle_alpha   90.00
_cell.angle_beta   90.00
_cell.angle_gamma   90.00
#
_symmetry.space_group_name_H-M   'P 1'
#
loop_
_entity.id
_entity.type
_entity.pdbx_description
1 polymer ?
#
loop_
_entity_poly.entity_id
_entity_poly.type
_entity_poly.pdbx_seq_one_letter_code
_entity_poly.pdbx_strand_id
1 'polypeptide(L)' 'GLRNASDFDYEKTISQLNHIVGAGLETIFLISQPAFSHISSTIVREIIKGGGNAEPFLPAEVFRSMNGEKEMPK' A
#
# COMPACT_ATOMS: atom_id res chain seq x y z
N GLY A 1 -2.16 7.61 -2.28
CA GLY A 1 -3.20 7.51 -1.23
C GLY A 1 -2.57 7.87 0.09
N LEU A 2 -3.34 8.41 1.04
CA LEU A 2 -2.84 8.93 2.31
C LEU A 2 -3.49 8.19 3.48
N ARG A 3 -2.70 7.75 4.46
CA ARG A 3 -3.21 7.08 5.67
C ARG A 3 -3.22 8.01 6.88
N ASN A 4 -2.35 9.01 6.91
CA ASN A 4 -2.17 9.93 8.03
C ASN A 4 -1.52 11.25 7.55
N ALA A 5 -1.27 12.17 8.50
CA ALA A 5 -0.63 13.46 8.21
C ALA A 5 0.82 13.32 7.70
N SER A 6 1.60 12.35 8.19
CA SER A 6 2.98 12.16 7.72
C SER A 6 3.07 11.71 6.26
N ASP A 7 2.13 10.87 5.79
CA ASP A 7 2.05 10.51 4.37
C ASP A 7 1.79 11.78 3.53
N PHE A 8 0.96 12.71 4.01
CA PHE A 8 0.64 13.95 3.29
C PHE A 8 1.88 14.86 3.16
N ASP A 9 2.60 15.10 4.24
CA ASP A 9 3.76 15.99 4.21
C ASP A 9 4.85 15.49 3.25
N TYR A 10 5.06 14.16 3.23
CA TYR A 10 5.98 13.52 2.30
C TYR A 10 5.50 13.64 0.84
N GLU A 11 4.27 13.19 0.55
CA GLU A 11 3.76 13.14 -0.82
C GLU A 11 3.45 14.53 -1.40
N LYS A 12 3.13 15.52 -0.57
CA LYS A 12 2.94 16.92 -0.99
C LYS A 12 4.21 17.46 -1.67
N THR A 13 5.37 17.19 -1.08
CA THR A 13 6.65 17.65 -1.63
C THR A 13 6.88 17.01 -3.01
N ILE A 14 6.63 15.70 -3.13
CA ILE A 14 6.77 14.97 -4.40
C ILE A 14 5.78 15.50 -5.45
N SER A 15 4.53 15.76 -5.06
CA SER A 15 3.51 16.33 -5.94
C SER A 15 3.93 17.68 -6.52
N GLN A 16 4.49 18.57 -5.68
CA GLN A 16 4.98 19.87 -6.14
C GLN A 16 6.15 19.73 -7.13
N LEU A 17 7.09 18.82 -6.86
CA LEU A 17 8.21 18.56 -7.75
C LEU A 17 7.73 17.97 -9.08
N ASN A 18 6.83 17.00 -9.05
CA ASN A 18 6.23 16.39 -10.24
C ASN A 18 5.48 17.42 -11.08
N HIS A 19 4.81 18.39 -10.46
CA HIS A 19 4.15 19.46 -11.19
C HIS A 19 5.17 20.34 -11.96
N ILE A 20 6.30 20.69 -11.31
CA ILE A 20 7.35 21.52 -11.90
C ILE A 20 8.07 20.79 -13.05
N VAL A 21 8.55 19.57 -12.81
CA VAL A 21 9.38 18.85 -13.79
C VAL A 21 8.57 18.05 -14.80
N GLY A 22 7.33 17.71 -14.46
CA GLY A 22 6.41 16.90 -15.27
C GLY A 22 5.43 17.73 -16.11
N ALA A 23 5.78 18.98 -16.43
CA ALA A 23 4.98 19.87 -17.28
C ALA A 23 3.52 20.04 -16.81
N GLY A 24 3.34 20.30 -15.51
CA GLY A 24 2.03 20.55 -14.92
C GLY A 24 1.29 19.30 -14.44
N LEU A 25 1.98 18.16 -14.28
CA LEU A 25 1.38 16.92 -13.79
C LEU A 25 0.61 17.14 -12.48
N GLU A 26 -0.66 16.75 -12.47
CA GLU A 26 -1.52 16.85 -11.28
C GLU A 26 -1.45 15.58 -10.44
N THR A 27 -1.55 15.72 -9.12
CA THR A 27 -1.59 14.60 -8.16
C THR A 27 -2.86 14.68 -7.35
N ILE A 28 -3.65 13.61 -7.37
CA ILE A 28 -4.89 13.51 -6.60
C ILE A 28 -4.63 12.64 -5.37
N PHE A 29 -4.95 13.17 -4.20
CA PHE A 29 -4.86 12.46 -2.93
C PHE A 29 -6.19 11.84 -2.55
N LEU A 30 -6.17 10.54 -2.28
CA LEU A 30 -7.30 9.81 -1.71
C LEU A 30 -6.96 9.42 -0.28
N ILE A 31 -7.85 9.76 0.66
CA ILE A 31 -7.70 9.40 2.07
C ILE A 31 -8.18 7.96 2.27
N SER A 32 -7.38 7.15 2.96
CA SER A 32 -7.74 5.78 3.31
C SER A 32 -8.92 5.76 4.29
N GLN A 33 -9.79 4.76 4.17
CA GLN A 33 -10.81 4.54 5.19
C GLN A 33 -10.13 4.22 6.53
N PRO A 34 -10.67 4.68 7.68
CA PRO A 34 -10.08 4.44 8.99
C PRO A 34 -9.81 2.95 9.28
N ALA A 35 -10.66 2.05 8.77
CA ALA A 35 -10.50 0.61 8.91
C ALA A 35 -9.23 0.05 8.24
N PHE A 36 -8.59 0.77 7.31
CA PHE A 36 -7.41 0.32 6.56
C PHE A 36 -6.18 1.21 6.77
N SER A 37 -6.28 2.31 7.54
CA SER A 37 -5.18 3.27 7.72
C SER A 37 -3.95 2.68 8.41
N HIS A 38 -4.12 1.62 9.20
CA HIS A 38 -3.05 0.93 9.90
C HIS A 38 -2.28 -0.08 9.02
N ILE A 39 -2.76 -0.37 7.81
CA ILE A 39 -2.13 -1.35 6.92
C ILE A 39 -0.93 -0.70 6.21
N SER A 40 0.23 -1.36 6.29
CA SER A 40 1.46 -0.96 5.63
C SER A 40 2.16 -2.20 5.10
N SER A 41 2.52 -2.24 3.81
CA SER A 41 3.21 -3.40 3.24
C SER A 41 4.53 -3.70 3.95
N THR A 42 5.21 -2.68 4.48
CA THR A 42 6.43 -2.89 5.29
C THR A 42 6.11 -3.68 6.54
N ILE A 43 5.09 -3.28 7.31
CA ILE A 43 4.70 -3.98 8.55
C ILE A 43 4.21 -5.39 8.23
N VAL A 44 3.38 -5.54 7.19
CA VAL A 44 2.87 -6.86 6.76
C VAL A 44 4.03 -7.80 6.38
N ARG A 45 5.03 -7.31 5.65
CA ARG A 45 6.24 -8.11 5.34
C ARG A 45 7.04 -8.47 6.58
N GLU A 46 7.12 -7.59 7.58
CA GLU A 46 7.80 -7.92 8.84
C GLU A 46 7.03 -8.97 9.65
N ILE A 47 5.70 -8.93 9.66
CA ILE A 47 4.87 -10.00 10.26
C ILE A 47 5.19 -11.35 9.60
N ILE A 48 5.24 -11.39 8.25
CA ILE A 48 5.57 -12.60 7.48
C ILE A 48 6.98 -13.10 7.83
N LYS A 49 7.99 -12.22 7.81
CA LYS A 49 9.38 -12.58 8.16
C LYS A 49 9.50 -13.09 9.59
N GLY A 50 8.69 -12.56 10.51
CA GLY A 50 8.61 -13.01 11.90
C GLY A 50 7.80 -14.29 12.11
N GLY A 51 7.24 -14.90 11.04
CA GLY A 51 6.41 -16.10 11.14
C GLY A 51 4.99 -15.86 11.68
N GLY A 52 4.53 -14.61 11.74
CA GLY A 52 3.18 -14.25 12.15
C GLY A 52 2.15 -14.45 11.04
N ASN A 53 0.86 -14.55 11.42
CA ASN A 53 -0.23 -14.63 10.45
C ASN A 53 -0.55 -13.25 9.85
N ALA A 54 -0.32 -13.11 8.54
CA ALA A 54 -0.60 -11.89 7.78
C ALA A 54 -1.90 -11.96 6.93
N GLU A 55 -2.61 -13.08 6.94
CA GLU A 55 -3.84 -13.31 6.15
C GLU A 55 -4.88 -12.18 6.31
N PRO A 56 -5.17 -11.65 7.51
CA PRO A 56 -6.18 -10.60 7.67
C PRO A 56 -5.85 -9.27 6.98
N PHE A 57 -4.59 -9.07 6.58
CA PHE A 57 -4.10 -7.82 5.97
C PHE A 57 -3.87 -7.96 4.46
N LEU A 58 -4.18 -9.12 3.87
CA LEU A 58 -3.91 -9.44 2.48
C LEU A 58 -5.20 -9.82 1.75
N PRO A 59 -5.34 -9.43 0.47
CA PRO A 59 -6.31 -10.06 -0.41
C PRO A 59 -6.03 -11.57 -0.51
N ALA A 60 -7.08 -12.39 -0.62
CA ALA A 60 -6.97 -13.84 -0.71
C ALA A 60 -6.05 -14.30 -1.86
N GLU A 61 -6.06 -13.59 -2.99
CA GLU A 61 -5.18 -13.85 -4.13
C GLU A 61 -3.70 -13.77 -3.75
N VAL A 62 -3.33 -12.71 -3.00
CA VAL A 62 -1.95 -12.48 -2.59
C VAL A 62 -1.51 -13.56 -1.62
N PHE A 63 -2.34 -13.90 -0.63
CA PHE A 63 -2.06 -14.97 0.32
C PHE A 63 -1.87 -16.34 -0.37
N ARG A 64 -2.72 -16.68 -1.36
CA ARG A 64 -2.57 -17.91 -2.17
C ARG A 64 -1.25 -17.95 -2.93
N SER A 65 -0.89 -16.86 -3.60
CA SER A 65 0.36 -16.78 -4.37
C SER A 65 1.62 -17.00 -3.53
N MET A 66 1.55 -16.65 -2.23
CA MET A 66 2.65 -16.85 -1.29
C MET A 66 2.79 -18.30 -0.83
N ASN A 67 1.69 -19.05 -0.75
CA ASN A 67 1.65 -20.44 -0.25
C ASN A 67 1.80 -21.50 -1.36
N GLY A 68 2.07 -21.09 -2.61
CA GLY A 68 2.43 -22.00 -3.69
C GLY A 68 1.27 -22.82 -4.27
N GLU A 69 0.02 -22.51 -3.94
CA GLU A 69 -1.13 -23.12 -4.61
C GLU A 69 -1.28 -22.52 -6.02
N LYS A 70 -0.77 -23.26 -7.01
CA LYS A 70 -0.99 -23.01 -8.43
C LYS A 70 -2.49 -22.86 -8.68
N GLU A 71 -2.88 -21.76 -9.31
CA GLU A 71 -4.25 -21.57 -9.78
C GLU A 71 -4.73 -22.78 -10.58
N MET A 72 -5.89 -23.30 -10.18
CA MET A 72 -6.68 -24.24 -10.96
C MET A 72 -7.25 -23.46 -12.16
N PRO A 73 -6.99 -23.89 -13.41
CA PRO A 73 -7.39 -23.12 -14.59
C PRO A 73 -8.92 -23.05 -14.66
N LYS A 74 -9.42 -21.83 -14.92
CA LYS A 74 -10.82 -21.55 -15.26
C LYS A 74 -11.21 -22.20 -16.58
#